data_AF-A0A943UIJ3-F1
#
_entry.id   AF-A0A943UIJ3-F1
#
_cell.length_a   1.000
_cell.length_b   1.000
_cell.length_c   1.000
_cell.angle_alpha   90.00
_cell.angle_beta   90.00
_cell.angle_gamma   90.00
#
_symmetry.space_group_name_H-M   'P 1'
#
loop_
_entity.id
_entity.type
_entity.pdbx_description
1 polymer ?
#
loop_
_entity_poly.entity_id
_entity_poly.type
_entity_poly.pdbx_seq_one_letter_code
_entity_poly.pdbx_strand_id
1 'polypeptide(L)'
;MKKIQSLQGFRALGFICVFLWHCGKGNAGTYAVSMFVMLSGFLLMFRDSEGEERRQTLACSVKSAMHKIWKLYPLHIMMFISAYVYYEFISKQLSHVHIIVRSLSNVLLLQSCIPFAEFWYYSFNGPSWYLSLTFFLYCAFPYIKARIKKSNPITMSFFLYLGMIVYCVIASKLQIPAAVKKWLVYISSIFRCFDFAIGCCAGMIVKRGGMDRKKPMAQALCF
;
A
#
# COMPACT_ATOMS: atom_id res chain seq x y z
N MET A 1 19.79 -9.32 -11.48
CA MET A 1 18.41 -8.88 -11.79
C MET A 1 18.44 -7.59 -12.59
N LYS A 2 17.84 -7.53 -13.80
CA LYS A 2 17.76 -6.27 -14.57
C LYS A 2 16.80 -5.30 -13.87
N LYS A 3 17.30 -4.14 -13.44
CA LYS A 3 16.48 -3.03 -12.94
C LYS A 3 15.70 -2.46 -14.12
N ILE A 4 14.39 -2.29 -13.97
CA ILE A 4 13.58 -1.59 -14.97
C ILE A 4 13.76 -0.09 -14.72
N GLN A 5 14.61 0.56 -15.51
CA GLN A 5 15.00 1.97 -15.31
C GLN A 5 13.80 2.92 -15.32
N SER A 6 12.82 2.69 -16.20
CA SER A 6 11.59 3.50 -16.27
C SER A 6 10.81 3.50 -14.95
N LEU A 7 10.74 2.36 -14.24
CA LEU A 7 10.08 2.29 -12.93
C LEU A 7 10.88 2.99 -11.82
N GLN A 8 12.20 3.09 -11.96
CA GLN A 8 13.01 3.87 -11.02
C GLN A 8 12.80 5.38 -11.24
N GLY A 9 12.73 5.82 -12.50
CA GLY A 9 12.38 7.21 -12.83
C GLY A 9 11.01 7.60 -12.28
N PHE A 10 10.01 6.73 -12.42
CA PHE A 10 8.68 6.96 -11.88
C PHE A 10 8.68 7.10 -10.35
N ARG A 11 9.47 6.28 -9.64
CA ARG A 11 9.64 6.41 -8.18
C ARG A 11 10.31 7.73 -7.79
N ALA A 12 11.36 8.12 -8.52
CA ALA A 12 12.06 9.38 -8.27
C ALA A 12 11.09 10.57 -8.40
N LEU A 13 10.28 10.59 -9.47
CA LEU A 13 9.23 11.60 -9.64
C LEU A 13 8.24 11.60 -8.47
N GLY A 14 7.78 10.42 -8.04
CA GLY A 14 6.88 10.29 -6.88
C GLY A 14 7.49 10.88 -5.61
N PHE A 15 8.79 10.63 -5.34
CA PHE A 15 9.46 11.20 -4.17
C PHE A 15 9.58 12.72 -4.23
N ILE A 16 9.86 13.28 -5.42
CA ILE A 16 9.88 14.74 -5.64
C ILE A 16 8.51 15.34 -5.35
N CYS A 17 7.43 14.72 -5.84
CA CYS A 17 6.05 15.18 -5.58
C CYS A 17 5.71 15.17 -4.08
N VAL A 18 6.13 14.13 -3.34
CA VAL A 18 5.94 14.05 -1.89
C VAL A 18 6.73 15.14 -1.18
N PHE A 19 7.99 15.36 -1.56
CA PHE A 19 8.83 16.40 -0.97
C PHE A 19 8.25 17.79 -1.18
N LEU A 20 7.89 18.14 -2.42
CA LEU A 20 7.30 19.44 -2.76
C LEU A 20 6.01 19.70 -1.97
N TRP A 21 5.15 18.69 -1.82
CA TRP A 21 3.93 18.82 -1.02
C TRP A 21 4.22 19.15 0.46
N HIS A 22 5.22 18.51 1.08
CA HIS A 22 5.61 18.82 2.45
C HIS A 22 6.30 20.19 2.59
N CYS A 23 6.91 20.70 1.51
CA CYS A 23 7.38 22.08 1.42
C CYS A 23 6.26 23.11 1.14
N GLY A 24 4.99 22.69 1.14
CA GLY A 24 3.85 23.57 0.85
C GLY A 24 3.64 23.89 -0.63
N LYS A 25 4.32 23.19 -1.55
CA LYS A 25 4.22 23.40 -2.99
C LYS A 25 3.34 22.35 -3.66
N GLY A 26 2.12 22.76 -4.03
CA GLY A 26 1.18 21.95 -4.80
C GLY A 26 0.61 20.74 -4.05
N ASN A 27 -0.28 20.00 -4.72
CA ASN A 27 -1.00 18.85 -4.15
C ASN A 27 -0.53 17.49 -4.70
N ALA A 28 0.52 17.49 -5.54
CA ALA A 28 1.01 16.32 -6.26
C ALA A 28 1.42 15.15 -5.32
N GLY A 29 1.84 15.47 -4.09
CA GLY A 29 2.23 14.47 -3.09
C GLY A 29 1.10 13.54 -2.67
N THR A 30 -0.17 13.99 -2.71
CA THR A 30 -1.32 13.13 -2.39
C THR A 30 -1.54 12.05 -3.47
N TYR A 31 -1.35 12.41 -4.74
CA TYR A 31 -1.44 11.47 -5.87
C TYR A 31 -0.25 10.52 -5.94
N ALA A 32 0.93 10.96 -5.49
CA ALA A 32 2.13 10.12 -5.42
C ALA A 32 1.90 8.86 -4.57
N VAL A 33 1.09 8.95 -3.51
CA VAL A 33 0.72 7.78 -2.69
C VAL A 33 -0.01 6.73 -3.53
N SER A 34 -1.06 7.10 -4.27
CA SER A 34 -1.80 6.18 -5.15
C SER A 34 -0.85 5.53 -6.17
N MET A 35 0.04 6.33 -6.75
CA MET A 35 1.06 5.89 -7.69
C MET A 35 2.02 4.85 -7.09
N PHE A 36 2.53 5.07 -5.87
CA PHE A 36 3.39 4.10 -5.21
C PHE A 36 2.66 2.79 -4.84
N VAL A 37 1.40 2.90 -4.40
CA VAL A 37 0.56 1.74 -4.07
C VAL A 37 0.30 0.89 -5.32
N MET A 38 -0.13 1.51 -6.42
CA MET A 38 -0.33 0.84 -7.71
C MET A 38 0.98 0.19 -8.20
N LEU A 39 2.09 0.93 -8.15
CA LEU A 39 3.40 0.42 -8.58
C LEU A 39 3.85 -0.78 -7.74
N SER A 40 3.55 -0.77 -6.43
CA SER A 40 3.86 -1.90 -5.55
C SER A 40 3.07 -3.15 -5.93
N GLY A 41 1.76 -3.01 -6.21
CA GLY A 41 0.92 -4.11 -6.69
C GLY A 41 1.40 -4.66 -8.03
N PHE A 42 1.70 -3.76 -8.98
CA PHE A 42 2.26 -4.10 -10.29
C PHE A 42 3.53 -4.93 -10.17
N LEU A 43 4.50 -4.46 -9.39
CA LEU A 43 5.79 -5.13 -9.24
C LEU A 43 5.68 -6.47 -8.52
N LEU A 44 4.79 -6.60 -7.54
CA LEU A 44 4.56 -7.86 -6.85
C LEU A 44 3.96 -8.89 -7.80
N MET A 45 2.90 -8.54 -8.55
CA MET A 45 2.30 -9.45 -9.51
C MET A 45 3.24 -9.80 -10.68
N PHE A 46 3.98 -8.81 -11.19
CA PHE A 46 4.88 -9.02 -12.32
C PHE A 46 6.06 -9.94 -11.98
N ARG A 47 6.58 -9.86 -10.75
CA ARG A 47 7.73 -10.66 -10.27
C ARG A 47 7.33 -12.01 -9.70
N ASP A 48 6.06 -12.18 -9.37
CA ASP A 48 5.54 -13.43 -8.83
C ASP A 48 5.78 -14.59 -9.80
N SER A 49 6.34 -15.70 -9.32
CA SER A 49 6.54 -16.92 -10.11
C SER A 49 5.23 -17.73 -10.16
N GLU A 50 4.87 -18.26 -11.34
CA GLU A 50 3.58 -18.94 -11.51
C GLU A 50 3.49 -20.28 -10.78
N GLY A 51 4.64 -20.92 -10.48
CA GLY A 51 4.72 -22.26 -9.90
C GLY A 51 4.69 -22.35 -8.37
N GLU A 52 4.75 -21.24 -7.63
CA GLU A 52 4.63 -21.27 -6.16
C GLU A 52 3.19 -21.04 -5.71
N GLU A 53 2.34 -22.06 -5.83
CA GLU A 53 1.07 -22.12 -5.09
C GLU A 53 1.31 -22.57 -3.65
N ARG A 54 1.88 -21.66 -2.86
CA ARG A 54 2.02 -21.88 -1.42
C ARG A 54 0.64 -21.82 -0.76
N ARG A 55 0.36 -22.77 0.14
CA ARG A 55 -0.87 -22.83 0.94
C ARG A 55 -1.18 -21.46 1.55
N GLN A 56 -2.34 -20.90 1.23
CA GLN A 56 -2.73 -19.54 1.56
C GLN A 56 -3.25 -19.44 3.00
N THR A 57 -2.37 -19.54 3.99
CA THR A 57 -2.73 -19.27 5.40
C THR A 57 -2.42 -17.83 5.77
N LEU A 58 -3.22 -17.26 6.68
CA LEU A 58 -2.99 -15.90 7.20
C LEU A 58 -1.57 -15.75 7.77
N ALA A 59 -1.09 -16.75 8.51
CA ALA A 59 0.25 -16.75 9.08
C ALA A 59 1.36 -16.66 8.02
N CYS A 60 1.22 -17.39 6.91
CA CYS A 60 2.17 -17.32 5.79
C CYS A 60 2.15 -15.94 5.11
N SER A 61 0.96 -15.35 4.93
CA SER A 61 0.80 -14.01 4.38
C SER A 61 1.46 -12.95 5.24
N VAL A 62 1.23 -12.99 6.56
CA VAL A 62 1.85 -12.09 7.54
C VAL A 62 3.37 -12.24 7.54
N LYS A 63 3.90 -13.46 7.55
CA LYS A 63 5.35 -13.72 7.49
C LYS A 63 5.98 -13.15 6.22
N SER A 64 5.32 -13.33 5.07
CA SER A 64 5.78 -12.79 3.77
C SER A 64 5.75 -11.27 3.75
N ALA A 65 4.67 -10.66 4.24
CA ALA A 65 4.54 -9.21 4.36
C ALA A 65 5.63 -8.63 5.26
N MET A 66 5.85 -9.23 6.44
CA MET A 66 6.88 -8.83 7.39
C MET A 66 8.28 -8.88 6.77
N HIS A 67 8.60 -9.96 6.04
CA HIS A 67 9.89 -10.08 5.37
C HIS A 67 10.13 -8.96 4.34
N LYS A 68 9.07 -8.51 3.64
CA LYS A 68 9.17 -7.42 2.66
C LYS A 68 9.36 -6.04 3.30
N ILE A 69 8.85 -5.82 4.51
CA ILE A 69 8.98 -4.54 5.24
C ILE A 69 10.14 -4.54 6.25
N TRP A 70 10.80 -5.68 6.49
CA TRP A 70 11.83 -5.85 7.52
C TRP A 70 12.98 -4.83 7.45
N LYS A 71 13.29 -4.31 6.27
CA LYS A 71 14.35 -3.28 6.13
C LYS A 71 13.95 -1.92 6.69
N LEU A 72 12.65 -1.61 6.74
CA LEU A 72 12.12 -0.33 7.21
C LEU A 72 11.59 -0.39 8.65
N TYR A 73 11.19 -1.58 9.10
CA TYR A 73 10.57 -1.75 10.42
C TYR A 73 11.49 -1.38 11.61
N PRO A 74 12.78 -1.76 11.65
CA PRO A 74 13.68 -1.33 12.73
C PRO A 74 13.83 0.19 12.81
N LEU A 75 13.95 0.85 11.65
CA LEU A 75 14.01 2.32 11.58
C LEU A 75 12.73 2.95 12.12
N HIS A 76 11.56 2.40 11.75
CA HIS A 76 10.27 2.83 12.29
C HIS A 76 10.20 2.71 13.82
N ILE A 77 10.68 1.59 14.39
CA ILE A 77 10.72 1.40 15.85
C ILE A 77 11.65 2.40 16.52
N MET A 78 12.84 2.67 15.96
CA MET A 78 13.74 3.70 16.49
C MET A 78 13.08 5.08 16.51
N MET A 79 12.42 5.47 15.41
CA MET A 79 11.70 6.74 15.33
C MET A 79 10.53 6.80 16.31
N PHE A 80 9.76 5.71 16.43
CA PHE A 80 8.68 5.59 17.40
C PHE A 80 9.18 5.77 18.84
N ILE A 81 10.27 5.08 19.23
CA ILE A 81 10.83 5.19 20.58
C ILE A 81 11.29 6.64 20.86
N SER A 82 11.99 7.26 19.90
CA SER A 82 12.45 8.65 20.08
C SER A 82 11.29 9.63 20.30
N ALA A 83 10.21 9.50 19.51
CA ALA A 83 9.02 10.31 19.66
C ALA A 83 8.28 10.00 20.97
N TYR A 84 8.16 8.73 21.35
CA TYR A 84 7.58 8.33 22.64
C TYR A 84 8.30 9.01 23.81
N VAL A 85 9.64 8.96 23.83
CA VAL A 85 10.44 9.60 24.89
C VAL A 85 10.22 11.11 24.92
N TYR A 86 10.18 11.75 23.75
CA TYR A 86 9.89 13.19 23.65
C TYR A 86 8.52 13.55 24.23
N TYR A 87 7.47 12.82 23.86
CA TYR A 87 6.11 13.14 24.29
C TYR A 87 5.85 12.83 25.77
N GLU A 88 6.39 11.72 26.28
CA GLU A 88 6.19 11.31 27.68
C GLU A 88 7.00 12.19 28.64
N PHE A 89 8.30 12.37 28.36
CA PHE A 89 9.22 12.97 29.33
C PHE A 89 9.42 14.47 29.13
N ILE A 90 9.28 14.99 27.91
CA ILE A 90 9.57 16.40 27.61
C ILE A 90 8.28 17.22 27.55
N SER A 91 7.31 16.85 26.71
CA SER A 91 6.12 17.68 26.51
C SER A 91 5.02 17.45 27.56
N LYS A 92 4.94 16.27 28.19
CA LYS A 92 3.90 15.91 29.17
C LYS A 92 2.46 16.13 28.68
N GLN A 93 2.24 16.09 27.37
CA GLN A 93 0.98 16.49 26.74
C GLN A 93 -0.07 15.35 26.63
N LEU A 94 0.25 14.12 27.01
CA LEU A 94 -0.58 12.96 26.72
C LEU A 94 -1.12 12.26 27.97
N SER A 95 -2.41 11.90 27.90
CA SER A 95 -3.04 10.98 28.85
C SER A 95 -2.52 9.55 28.66
N HIS A 96 -2.26 8.82 29.76
CA HIS A 96 -1.69 7.47 29.77
C HIS A 96 -2.43 6.47 28.86
N VAL A 97 -3.76 6.56 28.76
CA VAL A 97 -4.56 5.67 27.90
C VAL A 97 -4.23 5.87 26.42
N HIS A 98 -4.09 7.13 25.99
CA HIS A 98 -3.79 7.46 24.59
C HIS A 98 -2.39 7.00 24.21
N ILE A 99 -1.44 7.07 25.13
CA ILE A 99 -0.06 6.59 24.91
C ILE A 99 -0.03 5.09 24.64
N ILE A 100 -0.73 4.29 25.45
CA ILE A 100 -0.74 2.83 25.30
C ILE A 100 -1.33 2.43 23.94
N VAL A 101 -2.52 2.96 23.61
CA VAL A 101 -3.22 2.57 22.37
C VAL A 101 -2.44 3.05 21.14
N ARG A 102 -1.85 4.25 21.16
CA ARG A 102 -1.01 4.75 20.07
C ARG A 102 0.29 3.96 19.94
N SER A 103 0.89 3.52 21.04
CA SER A 103 2.10 2.69 21.04
C SER A 103 1.82 1.31 20.44
N LEU A 104 0.73 0.66 20.87
CA LEU A 104 0.29 -0.61 20.30
C LEU A 104 0.03 -0.50 18.80
N SER A 105 -0.62 0.58 18.35
CA SER A 105 -0.84 0.83 16.93
C SER A 105 0.47 1.00 16.15
N ASN A 106 1.50 1.59 16.75
CA ASN A 106 2.81 1.75 16.12
C ASN A 106 3.62 0.46 16.03
N VAL A 107 3.57 -0.38 17.05
CA VAL A 107 4.23 -1.70 17.06
C VAL A 107 3.50 -2.66 16.12
N LEU A 108 2.17 -2.69 16.15
CA LEU A 108 1.37 -3.61 15.33
C LEU A 108 1.09 -3.09 13.91
N LEU A 109 1.54 -1.88 13.59
CA LEU A 109 1.30 -1.21 12.30
C LEU A 109 -0.20 -1.15 11.94
N LEU A 110 -1.03 -0.60 12.82
CA LEU A 110 -2.50 -0.54 12.67
C LEU A 110 -3.04 0.83 12.24
N GLN A 111 -2.18 1.82 12.04
CA GLN A 111 -2.55 3.22 11.82
C GLN A 111 -3.49 3.41 10.62
N SER A 112 -3.29 2.69 9.52
CA SER A 112 -4.13 2.82 8.32
C SER A 112 -5.47 2.07 8.43
N CYS A 113 -5.63 1.21 9.45
CA CYS A 113 -6.85 0.43 9.68
C CYS A 113 -7.82 1.12 10.64
N ILE A 114 -7.39 2.17 11.34
CA ILE A 114 -8.17 2.82 12.41
C ILE A 114 -8.60 4.23 11.96
N PRO A 115 -9.91 4.57 12.02
CA PRO A 115 -10.45 5.82 11.48
C PRO A 115 -10.22 7.07 12.32
N PHE A 116 -9.45 7.01 13.42
CA PHE A 116 -9.21 8.15 14.29
C PHE A 116 -7.92 8.89 13.92
N ALA A 117 -8.02 10.22 13.79
CA ALA A 117 -6.90 11.11 13.43
C ALA A 117 -5.68 10.96 14.33
N GLU A 118 -5.90 10.55 15.56
CA GLU A 118 -4.88 10.29 16.55
C GLU A 118 -3.86 9.22 16.14
N PHE A 119 -4.26 8.27 15.28
CA PHE A 119 -3.38 7.18 14.87
C PHE A 119 -2.56 7.47 13.62
N TRP A 120 -2.99 8.42 12.78
CA TRP A 120 -2.33 8.73 11.51
C TRP A 120 -1.83 10.17 11.40
N TYR A 121 -2.54 11.14 11.96
CA TYR A 121 -2.13 12.55 11.97
C TYR A 121 -1.28 12.88 13.19
N TYR A 122 -1.69 12.40 14.38
CA TYR A 122 -0.97 12.59 15.65
C TYR A 122 -0.25 11.33 16.13
N SER A 123 0.15 10.48 15.19
CA SER A 123 0.99 9.33 15.50
C SER A 123 2.38 9.80 15.92
N PHE A 124 3.06 9.03 16.78
CA PHE A 124 4.45 9.27 17.18
C PHE A 124 5.38 9.51 15.97
N ASN A 125 5.13 8.78 14.88
CA ASN A 125 5.82 8.99 13.61
C ASN A 125 4.78 9.22 12.50
N GLY A 126 4.65 10.46 12.05
CA GLY A 126 3.62 10.92 11.09
C GLY A 126 3.48 10.05 9.83
N PRO A 127 4.55 9.73 9.08
CA PRO A 127 4.47 8.87 7.88
C PRO A 127 4.22 7.37 8.15
N SER A 128 4.11 6.92 9.41
CA SER A 128 3.95 5.49 9.75
C SER A 128 2.71 4.84 9.17
N TRP A 129 1.64 5.62 8.93
CA TRP A 129 0.43 5.09 8.32
C TRP A 129 0.68 4.50 6.93
N TYR A 130 1.70 4.99 6.19
CA TYR A 130 2.06 4.43 4.89
C TYR A 130 2.77 3.07 5.03
N LEU A 131 3.57 2.88 6.09
CA LEU A 131 4.19 1.59 6.39
C LEU A 131 3.13 0.57 6.82
N SER A 132 2.18 0.99 7.66
CA SER A 132 1.00 0.21 8.04
C SER A 132 0.17 -0.22 6.84
N LEU A 133 -0.12 0.73 5.94
CA LEU A 133 -0.79 0.46 4.67
C LEU A 133 -0.03 -0.60 3.87
N THR A 134 1.29 -0.42 3.70
CA THR A 134 2.11 -1.34 2.91
C THR A 134 2.08 -2.75 3.48
N PHE A 135 2.18 -2.88 4.80
CA PHE A 135 2.09 -4.16 5.50
C PHE A 135 0.74 -4.84 5.23
N PHE A 136 -0.36 -4.12 5.41
CA PHE A 136 -1.71 -4.64 5.17
C PHE A 136 -1.89 -5.11 3.73
N LEU A 137 -1.49 -4.30 2.74
CA LEU A 137 -1.61 -4.66 1.32
C LEU A 137 -0.80 -5.91 0.98
N TYR A 138 0.37 -6.10 1.60
CA TYR A 138 1.18 -7.29 1.38
C TYR A 138 0.57 -8.54 2.03
N CYS A 139 -0.12 -8.39 3.16
CA CYS A 139 -0.94 -9.45 3.73
C CYS A 139 -2.14 -9.81 2.83
N ALA A 140 -2.76 -8.81 2.19
CA ALA A 140 -3.89 -8.99 1.27
C ALA A 140 -3.47 -9.55 -0.11
N PHE A 141 -2.22 -9.37 -0.52
CA PHE A 141 -1.72 -9.71 -1.86
C PHE A 141 -2.01 -11.16 -2.29
N PRO A 142 -1.80 -12.22 -1.47
CA PRO A 142 -2.08 -13.60 -1.90
C PRO A 142 -3.55 -13.82 -2.28
N TYR A 143 -4.48 -13.21 -1.55
CA TYR A 143 -5.92 -13.28 -1.82
C TYR A 143 -6.28 -12.52 -3.09
N ILE A 144 -5.77 -11.30 -3.24
CA ILE A 144 -5.95 -10.48 -4.44
C ILE A 144 -5.41 -11.22 -5.67
N LYS A 145 -4.21 -11.79 -5.57
CA LYS A 145 -3.57 -12.60 -6.62
C LYS A 145 -4.45 -13.79 -7.02
N ALA A 146 -4.96 -14.56 -6.06
CA ALA A 146 -5.80 -15.71 -6.33
C ALA A 146 -7.08 -15.35 -7.07
N ARG A 147 -7.68 -14.19 -6.75
CA ARG A 147 -8.86 -13.69 -7.47
C ARG A 147 -8.53 -13.24 -8.89
N ILE A 148 -7.49 -12.43 -9.07
CA ILE A 148 -7.11 -11.92 -10.41
C ILE A 148 -6.73 -13.08 -11.34
N LYS A 149 -6.03 -14.12 -10.84
CA LYS A 149 -5.66 -15.29 -11.66
C LYS A 149 -6.88 -16.00 -12.27
N LYS A 150 -8.01 -16.01 -11.55
CA LYS A 150 -9.28 -16.65 -11.95
C LYS A 150 -10.19 -15.72 -12.76
N SER A 151 -9.73 -14.53 -13.15
CA SER A 151 -10.55 -13.52 -13.81
C SER A 151 -9.83 -12.88 -14.99
N ASN A 152 -10.59 -12.12 -15.80
CA ASN A 152 -9.99 -11.24 -16.80
C ASN A 152 -9.47 -9.97 -16.10
N PRO A 153 -8.16 -9.69 -16.11
CA PRO A 153 -7.59 -8.56 -15.37
C PRO A 153 -8.04 -7.19 -15.92
N ILE A 154 -8.42 -7.08 -17.19
CA ILE A 154 -8.93 -5.83 -17.78
C ILE A 154 -10.33 -5.56 -17.23
N THR A 155 -11.23 -6.53 -17.34
CA THR A 155 -12.59 -6.44 -16.80
C THR A 155 -12.58 -6.20 -15.29
N MET A 156 -11.70 -6.89 -14.56
CA MET A 156 -11.54 -6.68 -13.12
C MET A 156 -11.04 -5.27 -12.79
N SER A 157 -10.09 -4.72 -13.57
CA SER A 157 -9.62 -3.34 -13.38
C SER A 157 -10.76 -2.32 -13.56
N PHE A 158 -11.62 -2.53 -14.56
CA PHE A 158 -12.80 -1.68 -14.78
C PHE A 158 -13.74 -1.70 -13.56
N PHE A 159 -14.10 -2.88 -13.05
CA PHE A 159 -14.97 -2.99 -11.88
C PHE A 159 -14.32 -2.46 -10.59
N LEU A 160 -13.02 -2.64 -10.41
CA LEU A 160 -12.29 -2.05 -9.27
C LEU A 160 -12.33 -0.52 -9.32
N TYR A 161 -12.12 0.07 -10.50
CA TYR A 161 -12.18 1.52 -10.69
C TYR A 161 -13.61 2.06 -10.51
N LEU A 162 -14.61 1.37 -11.07
CA LEU A 162 -16.02 1.71 -10.84
C LEU A 162 -16.38 1.64 -9.36
N GLY A 163 -15.98 0.57 -8.67
CA GLY A 163 -16.18 0.42 -7.23
C GLY A 163 -15.51 1.51 -6.41
N MET A 164 -14.31 1.95 -6.81
CA MET A 164 -13.62 3.09 -6.20
C MET A 164 -14.40 4.40 -6.37
N ILE A 165 -14.95 4.68 -7.56
CA ILE A 165 -15.80 5.85 -7.80
C ILE A 165 -17.05 5.80 -6.92
N VAL A 166 -17.76 4.68 -6.91
CA VAL A 166 -18.96 4.48 -6.09
C VAL A 166 -18.64 4.68 -4.61
N TYR A 167 -17.53 4.12 -4.13
CA TYR A 167 -17.06 4.30 -2.75
C TYR A 167 -16.83 5.78 -2.42
N CYS A 168 -16.15 6.53 -3.29
CA CYS A 168 -15.92 7.96 -3.12
C CYS A 168 -17.23 8.77 -3.09
N VAL A 169 -18.18 8.44 -3.98
CA VAL A 169 -19.50 9.09 -4.02
C VAL A 169 -20.24 8.86 -2.71
N ILE A 170 -20.30 7.62 -2.22
CA ILE A 170 -20.93 7.28 -0.94
C ILE A 170 -20.23 8.04 0.21
N ALA A 171 -18.90 7.98 0.30
CA ALA A 171 -18.12 8.66 1.33
C ALA A 171 -18.34 10.19 1.33
N SER A 172 -18.56 10.80 0.16
CA SER A 172 -18.84 12.24 0.05
C SER A 172 -20.18 12.63 0.68
N LYS A 173 -21.19 11.76 0.57
CA LYS A 173 -22.55 11.99 1.05
C LYS A 173 -22.73 11.71 2.54
N LEU A 174 -21.83 10.93 3.15
CA LEU A 174 -21.87 10.67 4.59
C LEU A 174 -21.65 11.96 5.39
N GLN A 175 -22.49 12.19 6.40
CA GLN A 175 -22.36 13.34 7.32
C GLN A 175 -21.47 12.97 8.51
N ILE A 176 -20.19 12.74 8.23
CA ILE A 176 -19.18 12.35 9.24
C ILE A 176 -18.06 13.39 9.32
N PRO A 177 -17.26 13.42 10.42
CA PRO A 177 -16.17 14.37 10.57
C PRO A 177 -15.18 14.34 9.40
N ALA A 178 -14.66 15.51 9.00
CA ALA A 178 -13.76 15.65 7.86
C ALA A 178 -12.49 14.77 7.98
N ALA A 179 -11.98 14.59 9.20
CA ALA A 179 -10.86 13.70 9.47
C ALA A 179 -11.17 12.24 9.12
N VAL A 180 -12.38 11.76 9.45
CA VAL A 180 -12.83 10.40 9.12
C VAL A 180 -13.06 10.26 7.62
N LYS A 181 -13.62 11.29 6.95
CA LYS A 181 -13.72 11.30 5.48
C LYS A 181 -12.34 11.18 4.82
N LYS A 182 -11.37 11.99 5.27
CA LYS A 182 -9.98 11.92 4.80
C LYS A 182 -9.41 10.53 5.02
N TRP A 183 -9.64 9.93 6.19
CA TRP A 183 -9.22 8.57 6.43
C TRP A 183 -9.82 7.59 5.41
N LEU A 184 -11.15 7.61 5.21
CA LEU A 184 -11.86 6.70 4.30
C LEU A 184 -11.29 6.73 2.88
N VAL A 185 -11.05 7.91 2.32
CA VAL A 185 -10.72 8.07 0.89
C VAL A 185 -9.23 8.25 0.61
N TYR A 186 -8.38 8.34 1.64
CA TYR A 186 -6.95 8.61 1.45
C TYR A 186 -6.03 7.67 2.24
N ILE A 187 -6.39 7.29 3.47
CA ILE A 187 -5.50 6.58 4.40
C ILE A 187 -5.91 5.11 4.54
N SER A 188 -7.21 4.84 4.49
CA SER A 188 -7.80 3.54 4.78
C SER A 188 -7.20 2.44 3.92
N SER A 189 -6.72 1.39 4.57
CA SER A 189 -6.25 0.19 3.89
C SER A 189 -7.30 -0.40 2.95
N ILE A 190 -8.58 -0.28 3.30
CA ILE A 190 -9.71 -0.79 2.50
C ILE A 190 -9.78 -0.07 1.16
N PHE A 191 -9.75 1.27 1.19
CA PHE A 191 -9.78 2.06 -0.04
C PHE A 191 -8.53 1.81 -0.89
N ARG A 192 -7.37 1.71 -0.25
CA ARG A 192 -6.10 1.48 -0.95
C ARG A 192 -5.94 0.07 -1.53
N CYS A 193 -6.77 -0.89 -1.12
CA CYS A 193 -6.88 -2.17 -1.81
C CYS A 193 -7.34 -2.00 -3.27
N PHE A 194 -8.15 -1.00 -3.60
CA PHE A 194 -8.54 -0.72 -5.00
C PHE A 194 -7.32 -0.35 -5.84
N ASP A 195 -6.55 0.68 -5.42
CA ASP A 195 -5.31 1.10 -6.08
C ASP A 195 -4.35 -0.10 -6.25
N PHE A 196 -4.12 -0.84 -5.17
CA PHE A 196 -3.17 -1.94 -5.18
C PHE A 196 -3.62 -3.07 -6.11
N ALA A 197 -4.91 -3.42 -6.12
CA ALA A 197 -5.47 -4.46 -6.97
C ALA A 197 -5.44 -4.06 -8.46
N ILE A 198 -5.72 -2.79 -8.80
CA ILE A 198 -5.56 -2.26 -10.16
C ILE A 198 -4.10 -2.39 -10.61
N GLY A 199 -3.16 -2.02 -9.74
CA GLY A 199 -1.73 -2.24 -9.97
C GLY A 199 -1.40 -3.72 -10.24
N CYS A 200 -1.93 -4.63 -9.43
CA CYS A 200 -1.78 -6.07 -9.63
C CYS A 200 -2.34 -6.54 -10.99
N CYS A 201 -3.53 -6.07 -11.39
CA CYS A 201 -4.12 -6.38 -12.69
C CYS A 201 -3.21 -5.92 -13.84
N ALA A 202 -2.68 -4.69 -13.78
CA ALA A 202 -1.73 -4.18 -14.76
C ALA A 202 -0.47 -5.06 -14.84
N GLY A 203 0.06 -5.49 -13.69
CA GLY A 203 1.20 -6.41 -13.63
C GLY A 203 0.90 -7.75 -14.30
N MET A 204 -0.32 -8.28 -14.11
CA MET A 204 -0.75 -9.51 -14.76
C MET A 204 -0.93 -9.37 -16.28
N ILE A 205 -1.49 -8.25 -16.75
CA ILE A 205 -1.68 -7.97 -18.19
C ILE A 205 -0.34 -7.95 -18.89
N VAL A 206 0.63 -7.19 -18.36
CA VAL A 206 1.98 -7.11 -18.93
C VAL A 206 2.67 -8.47 -18.90
N LYS A 207 2.51 -9.22 -17.80
CA LYS A 207 3.09 -10.56 -17.67
C LYS A 207 2.51 -11.54 -18.69
N ARG A 208 1.19 -11.60 -18.85
CA ARG A 208 0.51 -12.45 -19.85
C ARG A 208 0.92 -12.07 -21.27
N GLY A 209 0.90 -10.79 -21.62
CA GLY A 209 1.34 -10.31 -22.94
C GLY A 209 2.81 -10.61 -23.23
N GLY A 210 3.68 -10.60 -22.23
CA GLY A 210 5.08 -11.00 -22.36
C GLY A 210 5.27 -12.52 -22.55
N MET A 211 4.43 -13.35 -21.94
CA MET A 211 4.44 -14.82 -22.13
C MET A 211 3.90 -15.20 -23.51
N ASP A 212 2.84 -14.55 -23.97
CA ASP A 212 2.26 -14.79 -25.29
C ASP A 212 3.21 -14.39 -26.42
N ARG A 213 4.10 -13.40 -26.22
CA ARG A 213 5.18 -13.09 -27.16
C ARG A 213 6.30 -14.13 -27.22
N LYS A 214 6.48 -14.95 -26.17
CA LYS A 214 7.51 -16.02 -26.15
C LYS A 214 7.02 -17.33 -26.78
N LYS A 215 5.72 -17.61 -26.76
CA LYS A 215 5.10 -18.78 -27.42
C LYS A 215 5.35 -18.88 -28.94
N PRO A 216 5.22 -17.81 -29.76
CA PRO A 216 5.42 -17.92 -31.21
C PRO A 216 6.88 -18.22 -31.59
N MET A 217 7.86 -17.80 -30.78
CA MET A 217 9.28 -18.14 -31.02
C MET A 217 9.60 -19.61 -30.75
N ALA A 218 8.94 -20.25 -29.78
CA ALA A 218 9.15 -21.67 -29.49
C ALA A 218 8.52 -22.58 -30.56
N GLN A 219 7.44 -22.16 -31.20
CA GLN A 219 6.82 -22.89 -32.31
C GLN A 219 7.55 -22.70 -33.64
N ALA A 220 8.27 -21.58 -33.81
CA ALA A 220 9.09 -21.31 -35.00
C ALA A 220 10.47 -22.01 -34.99
N LEU A 221 10.86 -22.65 -33.88
CA LEU A 221 12.12 -23.40 -33.72
C LEU A 221 11.91 -24.93 -33.70
N CYS A 222 10.69 -25.40 -34.00
CA CYS A 222 10.35 -26.82 -34.11
C CYS A 222 10.04 -27.27 -35.55
N PHE A 223 10.49 -26.51 -36.55
CA PHE A 223 10.59 -26.93 -37.95
C PHE A 223 12.05 -26.78 -38.39
#